data_AF-A0A9D1VCH9-F1
#
_entry.id   AF-A0A9D1VCH9-F1
#
_cell.length_a   1.000
_cell.length_b   1.000
_cell.length_c   1.000
_cell.angle_alpha   90.00
_cell.angle_beta   90.00
_cell.angle_gamma   90.00
#
_symmetry.space_group_name_H-M   'P 1'
#
loop_
_entity.id
_entity.type
_entity.pdbx_description
1 polymer ?
#
loop_
_entity_poly.entity_id
_entity_poly.type
_entity_poly.pdbx_seq_one_letter_code
_entity_poly.pdbx_strand_id
1 'polypeptide(L)'
;MLPEDFPTRLIVFDDRCGNGEKSALFAEWAAAMAQRLAPARADEILRSAEDREQLAPTWIGCGMAVPHARISGLKAGGVLALRCPDGVVWTPEGDRATLIFFLTVPEESPELHLHLLSVLMRWRRSLRLSEQQLLALPRAAFEAGLRAALFGDGAGTAPAVESPSVADGRCGGEASA
;
A
#
# COMPACT_ATOMS: atom_id res chain seq x y z
N MET A 1 3.94 -15.79 -14.93
CA MET A 1 4.58 -16.58 -13.85
C MET A 1 5.62 -15.66 -13.27
N LEU A 2 5.51 -15.27 -11.99
CA LEU A 2 6.63 -14.58 -11.36
C LEU A 2 7.84 -15.53 -11.42
N PRO A 3 9.07 -15.04 -11.63
CA PRO A 3 10.23 -15.87 -11.34
C PRO A 3 10.08 -16.34 -9.89
N GLU A 4 10.03 -17.65 -9.66
CA GLU A 4 9.76 -18.23 -8.33
C GLU A 4 10.75 -17.76 -7.25
N ASP A 5 11.86 -17.13 -7.65
CA ASP A 5 12.94 -16.65 -6.80
C ASP A 5 13.05 -15.12 -6.67
N PHE A 6 12.07 -14.32 -7.12
CA PHE A 6 12.23 -12.87 -7.07
C PHE A 6 12.04 -12.30 -5.64
N PRO A 7 13.08 -11.73 -4.99
CA PRO A 7 12.99 -11.34 -3.59
C PRO A 7 12.15 -10.08 -3.42
N THR A 8 11.13 -10.16 -2.56
CA THR A 8 10.34 -9.01 -2.13
C THR A 8 10.73 -8.62 -0.69
N ARG A 9 10.94 -7.33 -0.44
CA ARG A 9 11.19 -6.78 0.90
C ARG A 9 9.95 -6.05 1.41
N LEU A 10 9.47 -6.43 2.58
CA LEU A 10 8.41 -5.67 3.26
C LEU A 10 9.01 -4.66 4.23
N ILE A 11 8.53 -3.43 4.14
CA ILE A 11 8.87 -2.32 5.00
C ILE A 11 7.54 -1.80 5.56
N VAL A 12 7.38 -1.85 6.88
CA VAL A 12 6.16 -1.37 7.52
C VAL A 12 6.49 -0.17 8.37
N PHE A 13 5.88 0.97 8.04
CA PHE A 13 5.84 2.11 8.93
C PHE A 13 4.54 2.10 9.71
N ASP A 14 4.65 2.43 11.00
CA ASP A 14 3.50 2.60 11.85
C ASP A 14 3.68 3.83 12.73
N ASP A 15 2.54 4.47 12.93
CA ASP A 15 2.25 5.76 13.55
C ASP A 15 2.63 7.02 12.73
N ARG A 16 1.58 7.57 12.12
CA ARG A 16 1.48 8.80 11.31
C ARG A 16 2.43 8.82 10.13
N CYS A 17 1.94 8.43 8.95
CA CYS A 17 2.54 9.00 7.75
C CYS A 17 2.60 10.52 7.95
N GLY A 18 3.73 11.14 7.59
CA GLY A 18 3.99 12.52 7.94
C GLY A 18 2.79 13.42 7.65
N ASN A 19 2.62 14.45 8.47
CA ASN A 19 1.64 15.49 8.17
C ASN A 19 2.25 16.37 7.07
N GLY A 20 1.83 16.18 5.82
CA GLY A 20 2.45 16.86 4.69
C GLY A 20 1.68 16.71 3.39
N GLU A 21 2.09 17.50 2.40
CA GLU A 21 1.60 17.38 1.03
C GLU A 21 2.03 16.04 0.42
N LYS A 22 1.21 15.50 -0.48
CA LYS A 22 1.45 14.22 -1.15
C LYS A 22 2.85 14.14 -1.78
N SER A 23 3.34 15.22 -2.36
CA SER A 23 4.69 15.31 -2.97
C SER A 23 5.82 15.15 -1.94
N ALA A 24 5.73 15.83 -0.80
CA ALA A 24 6.72 15.71 0.27
C ALA A 24 6.79 14.27 0.82
N LEU A 25 5.62 13.64 0.99
CA LEU A 25 5.52 12.25 1.41
C LEU A 25 6.13 11.28 0.39
N PHE A 26 5.94 11.50 -0.91
CA PHE A 26 6.58 10.69 -1.94
C PHE A 26 8.10 10.74 -1.84
N ALA A 27 8.68 11.92 -1.58
CA ALA A 27 10.12 12.07 -1.40
C ALA A 27 10.64 11.29 -0.18
N GLU A 28 9.92 11.36 0.95
CA GLU A 28 10.25 10.59 2.15
C GLU A 28 10.20 9.08 1.91
N TRP A 29 9.14 8.60 1.24
CA TRP A 29 8.96 7.18 0.95
C TRP A 29 9.98 6.67 -0.05
N ALA A 30 10.30 7.44 -1.09
CA ALA A 30 11.34 7.11 -2.05
C ALA A 30 12.71 6.98 -1.37
N ALA A 31 13.05 7.90 -0.46
CA ALA A 31 14.27 7.82 0.33
C ALA A 31 14.29 6.57 1.24
N ALA A 32 13.18 6.27 1.93
CA ALA A 32 13.06 5.10 2.80
C ALA A 32 13.18 3.77 2.03
N MET A 33 12.65 3.71 0.81
CA MET A 33 12.75 2.58 -0.10
C MET A 33 14.17 2.42 -0.64
N ALA A 34 14.79 3.50 -1.10
CA ALA A 34 16.16 3.52 -1.63
C ALA A 34 17.15 2.95 -0.60
N GLN A 35 17.06 3.36 0.66
CA GLN A 35 17.93 2.86 1.74
C GLN A 35 17.91 1.33 1.88
N ARG A 36 16.82 0.67 1.50
CA ARG A 36 16.62 -0.77 1.71
C ARG A 36 16.72 -1.62 0.45
N LEU A 37 16.47 -1.03 -0.72
CA LEU A 37 16.44 -1.73 -2.00
C LEU A 37 17.64 -1.39 -2.88
N ALA A 38 17.98 -0.11 -2.98
CA ALA A 38 19.04 0.39 -3.84
C ALA A 38 19.53 1.77 -3.36
N PRO A 39 20.54 1.80 -2.47
CA PRO A 39 21.12 3.04 -2.00
C PRO A 39 21.52 3.95 -3.17
N ALA A 40 21.39 5.26 -2.99
CA ALA A 40 21.62 6.29 -4.01
C ALA A 40 20.63 6.38 -5.18
N ARG A 41 19.53 5.61 -5.18
CA ARG A 41 18.46 5.69 -6.22
C ARG A 41 17.17 6.37 -5.76
N ALA A 42 17.20 7.17 -4.69
CA ALA A 42 16.02 7.84 -4.13
C ALA A 42 15.33 8.74 -5.17
N ASP A 43 16.09 9.57 -5.88
CA ASP A 43 15.53 10.50 -6.87
C ASP A 43 14.89 9.77 -8.06
N GLU A 44 15.42 8.62 -8.44
CA GLU A 44 14.86 7.79 -9.51
C GLU A 44 13.55 7.15 -9.08
N ILE A 45 13.49 6.64 -7.85
CA ILE A 45 12.27 6.10 -7.25
C ILE A 45 11.19 7.18 -7.14
N LEU A 46 11.57 8.37 -6.69
CA LEU A 46 10.67 9.51 -6.57
C LEU A 46 10.07 9.89 -7.92
N ARG A 47 10.91 10.18 -8.92
CA ARG A 47 10.45 10.58 -10.27
C ARG A 47 9.54 9.52 -10.88
N SER A 48 9.93 8.25 -10.82
CA SER A 48 9.12 7.15 -11.38
C SER A 48 7.73 7.06 -10.72
N ALA A 49 7.64 7.25 -9.40
CA ALA A 49 6.35 7.26 -8.71
C ALA A 49 5.51 8.51 -9.01
N GLU A 50 6.13 9.69 -9.09
CA GLU A 50 5.45 10.95 -9.44
C GLU A 50 4.92 10.93 -10.87
N ASP A 51 5.74 10.51 -11.84
CA ASP A 51 5.34 10.36 -13.24
C ASP A 51 4.13 9.43 -13.34
N ARG A 52 4.13 8.33 -12.58
CA ARG A 52 2.97 7.44 -12.51
C ARG A 52 1.74 8.11 -11.91
N GLU A 53 1.88 8.80 -10.79
CA GLU A 53 0.76 9.47 -10.11
C GLU A 53 0.13 10.57 -10.97
N GLN A 54 0.94 11.25 -11.81
CA GLN A 54 0.48 12.30 -12.73
C GLN A 54 -0.40 11.76 -13.88
N LEU A 55 -0.19 10.51 -14.33
CA LEU A 55 -1.01 9.92 -15.38
C LEU A 55 -2.48 9.76 -14.95
N ALA A 56 -2.67 9.31 -13.71
CA ALA A 56 -3.95 9.21 -13.03
C ALA A 56 -3.68 8.90 -11.55
N PRO A 57 -4.46 9.47 -10.61
CA PRO A 57 -4.30 9.18 -9.19
C PRO A 57 -4.27 7.68 -8.93
N THR A 58 -3.30 7.21 -8.14
CA THR A 58 -3.24 5.79 -7.72
C THR A 58 -4.22 5.43 -6.60
N TRP A 59 -5.27 6.25 -6.45
CA TRP A 59 -6.41 5.99 -5.60
C TRP A 59 -7.17 4.77 -6.12
N ILE A 60 -7.55 3.88 -5.20
CA ILE A 60 -8.34 2.69 -5.55
C ILE A 60 -9.67 2.60 -4.78
N GLY A 61 -9.98 3.60 -3.95
CA GLY A 61 -11.18 3.64 -3.12
C GLY A 61 -10.98 3.09 -1.70
N CYS A 62 -11.99 3.28 -0.85
CA CYS A 62 -12.06 2.75 0.52
C CYS A 62 -10.84 3.11 1.40
N GLY A 63 -10.36 4.34 1.29
CA GLY A 63 -9.21 4.85 2.05
C GLY A 63 -7.85 4.35 1.56
N MET A 64 -7.77 3.70 0.38
CA MET A 64 -6.53 3.09 -0.11
C MET A 64 -5.95 3.77 -1.36
N ALA A 65 -4.63 3.96 -1.35
CA ALA A 65 -3.83 4.29 -2.53
C ALA A 65 -2.61 3.38 -2.68
N VAL A 66 -2.19 3.16 -3.94
CA VAL A 66 -1.06 2.27 -4.28
C VAL A 66 -0.08 2.96 -5.25
N PRO A 67 0.61 4.03 -4.80
CA PRO A 67 1.68 4.64 -5.59
C PRO A 67 2.77 3.63 -5.89
N HIS A 68 3.37 3.68 -7.07
CA HIS A 68 4.38 2.72 -7.46
C HIS A 68 5.43 3.29 -8.39
N ALA A 69 6.68 2.88 -8.15
CA ALA A 69 7.85 3.16 -8.96
C ALA A 69 8.33 1.88 -9.67
N ARG A 70 8.61 1.99 -10.96
CA ARG A 70 9.31 0.97 -11.76
C ARG A 70 10.73 1.45 -12.03
N ILE A 71 11.70 0.59 -11.70
CA ILE A 71 13.11 0.97 -11.64
C ILE A 71 13.93 -0.07 -12.39
N SER A 72 14.56 0.34 -13.50
CA SER A 72 15.37 -0.56 -14.31
C SER A 72 16.56 -1.12 -13.53
N GLY A 73 16.89 -2.40 -13.75
CA GLY A 73 18.03 -3.07 -13.13
C GLY A 73 17.89 -3.31 -11.62
N LEU A 74 16.72 -3.05 -11.02
CA LEU A 74 16.45 -3.33 -9.62
C LEU A 74 16.45 -4.84 -9.36
N LYS A 75 17.16 -5.29 -8.31
CA LYS A 75 17.33 -6.74 -8.02
C LYS A 75 16.27 -7.32 -7.08
N ALA A 76 15.55 -6.47 -6.35
CA ALA A 76 14.53 -6.86 -5.39
C ALA A 76 13.41 -5.82 -5.39
N GLY A 77 12.18 -6.30 -5.22
CA GLY A 77 11.01 -5.43 -5.08
C GLY A 77 10.82 -5.07 -3.63
N GLY A 78 10.06 -4.02 -3.36
CA GLY A 78 9.62 -3.74 -2.01
C GLY A 78 8.24 -3.13 -1.93
N VAL A 79 7.63 -3.38 -0.78
CA VAL A 79 6.35 -2.80 -0.38
C VAL A 79 6.60 -1.97 0.86
N LEU A 80 6.30 -0.68 0.78
CA LEU A 80 6.18 0.18 1.94
C LEU A 80 4.70 0.29 2.32
N ALA A 81 4.33 -0.26 3.47
CA ALA A 81 2.99 -0.17 4.00
C ALA A 81 2.90 0.92 5.06
N LEU A 82 1.95 1.85 4.86
CA LEU A 82 1.73 2.99 5.75
C LEU A 82 0.27 3.05 6.20
N ARG A 83 0.09 3.35 7.50
CA ARG A 83 -1.20 3.71 8.09
C ARG A 83 -1.18 5.19 8.46
N CYS A 84 -2.09 5.96 7.89
CA CYS A 84 -2.23 7.41 8.04
C CYS A 84 -3.57 7.73 8.74
N PRO A 85 -3.62 7.83 10.07
CA PRO A 85 -4.88 8.10 10.78
C PRO A 85 -5.59 9.38 10.32
N ASP A 86 -4.82 10.44 10.03
CA ASP A 86 -5.36 11.73 9.57
C ASP A 86 -5.67 11.74 8.05
N GLY A 87 -5.24 10.70 7.33
CA GLY A 87 -5.34 10.57 5.88
C GLY A 87 -4.50 11.59 5.09
N VAL A 88 -4.19 11.24 3.84
CA VAL A 88 -3.50 12.12 2.88
C VAL A 88 -4.45 12.43 1.74
N VAL A 89 -4.64 13.71 1.40
CA VAL A 89 -5.45 14.08 0.22
C VAL A 89 -4.79 13.50 -1.02
N TRP A 90 -5.53 12.66 -1.73
CA TRP A 90 -5.00 11.88 -2.84
C TRP A 90 -5.53 12.36 -4.19
N THR A 91 -6.83 12.62 -4.26
CA THR A 91 -7.54 13.01 -5.48
C THR A 91 -7.86 14.51 -5.47
N PRO A 92 -8.07 15.13 -6.65
CA PRO A 92 -8.55 16.51 -6.75
C PRO A 92 -9.90 16.74 -6.04
N GLU A 93 -10.74 15.71 -5.97
CA GLU A 93 -12.05 15.71 -5.31
C GLU A 93 -11.94 15.73 -3.78
N GLY A 94 -10.75 15.48 -3.24
CA GLY A 94 -10.48 15.52 -1.80
C GLY A 94 -10.53 14.16 -1.11
N ASP A 95 -10.56 13.05 -1.85
CA ASP A 95 -10.50 11.71 -1.24
C ASP A 95 -9.20 11.55 -0.45
N ARG A 96 -9.30 10.94 0.74
CA ARG A 96 -8.17 10.79 1.65
C ARG A 96 -7.73 9.33 1.75
N ALA A 97 -6.45 9.09 1.53
CA ALA A 97 -5.83 7.77 1.72
C ALA A 97 -5.33 7.63 3.16
N THR A 98 -5.88 6.66 3.88
CA THR A 98 -5.47 6.28 5.24
C THR A 98 -4.66 4.99 5.27
N LEU A 99 -4.69 4.20 4.19
CA LEU A 99 -3.86 3.02 3.97
C LEU A 99 -3.13 3.16 2.63
N ILE A 100 -1.79 3.20 2.68
CA ILE A 100 -0.98 3.44 1.49
C ILE A 100 0.02 2.32 1.32
N PHE A 101 0.13 1.80 0.10
CA PHE A 101 1.15 0.84 -0.29
C PHE A 101 2.05 1.44 -1.36
N PHE A 102 3.20 1.97 -0.97
CA PHE A 102 4.18 2.48 -1.91
C PHE A 102 5.07 1.34 -2.42
N LEU A 103 4.89 0.98 -3.69
CA LEU A 103 5.60 -0.13 -4.32
C LEU A 103 6.84 0.36 -5.05
N THR A 104 7.95 -0.35 -4.92
CA THR A 104 9.12 -0.15 -5.79
C THR A 104 9.50 -1.50 -6.37
N VAL A 105 9.43 -1.62 -7.69
CA VAL A 105 9.60 -2.89 -8.40
C VAL A 105 10.56 -2.72 -9.58
N PRO A 106 11.17 -3.81 -10.08
CA PRO A 106 11.92 -3.75 -11.32
C PRO A 106 11.02 -3.42 -12.49
N GLU A 107 11.54 -2.62 -13.42
CA GLU A 107 10.85 -2.34 -14.68
C GLU A 107 10.74 -3.61 -15.55
N GLU A 108 11.73 -4.49 -15.46
CA GLU A 108 11.83 -5.74 -16.20
C GLU A 108 10.90 -6.85 -15.68
N SER A 109 10.09 -6.56 -14.66
CA SER A 109 9.15 -7.52 -14.05
C SER A 109 7.76 -6.91 -13.86
N PRO A 110 7.07 -6.55 -14.97
CA PRO A 110 5.74 -5.92 -14.89
C PRO A 110 4.70 -6.80 -14.20
N GLU A 111 4.84 -8.13 -14.26
CA GLU A 111 3.95 -9.08 -13.59
C GLU A 111 4.05 -8.99 -12.06
N LEU A 112 5.21 -8.61 -11.51
CA LEU A 112 5.40 -8.46 -10.07
C LEU A 112 4.52 -7.36 -9.52
N HIS A 113 4.46 -6.21 -10.20
CA HIS A 113 3.58 -5.11 -9.81
C HIS A 113 2.12 -5.57 -9.71
N LEU A 114 1.61 -6.22 -10.76
CA LEU A 114 0.23 -6.69 -10.82
C LEU A 114 -0.05 -7.76 -9.77
N HIS A 115 0.91 -8.64 -9.52
CA HIS A 115 0.80 -9.64 -8.47
C HIS A 115 0.71 -9.02 -7.08
N LEU A 116 1.62 -8.11 -6.74
CA LEU A 116 1.63 -7.41 -5.45
C LEU A 116 0.32 -6.63 -5.24
N LEU A 117 -0.12 -5.87 -6.24
CA LEU A 117 -1.40 -5.16 -6.20
C LEU A 117 -2.56 -6.12 -5.92
N SER A 118 -2.61 -7.24 -6.66
CA SER A 118 -3.66 -8.24 -6.51
C SER A 118 -3.67 -8.88 -5.11
N VAL A 119 -2.49 -9.18 -4.55
CA VAL A 119 -2.35 -9.72 -3.19
C VAL A 119 -2.83 -8.71 -2.15
N LEU A 120 -2.39 -7.45 -2.25
CA LEU A 120 -2.75 -6.38 -1.31
C LEU A 120 -4.26 -6.10 -1.32
N MET A 121 -4.88 -6.05 -2.50
CA MET A 121 -6.34 -5.88 -2.63
C MET A 121 -7.10 -7.06 -2.03
N ARG A 122 -6.67 -8.31 -2.29
CA ARG A 122 -7.30 -9.50 -1.71
C ARG A 122 -7.17 -9.52 -0.20
N TRP A 123 -5.98 -9.21 0.33
CA TRP A 123 -5.73 -9.14 1.76
C TRP A 123 -6.61 -8.08 2.44
N ARG A 124 -6.64 -6.85 1.91
CA ARG A 124 -7.50 -5.79 2.45
C ARG A 124 -8.96 -6.22 2.54
N ARG A 125 -9.46 -6.92 1.51
CA ARG A 125 -10.83 -7.42 1.45
C ARG A 125 -11.07 -8.57 2.43
N SER A 126 -10.08 -9.46 2.62
CA SER A 126 -10.21 -10.61 3.52
C SER A 126 -10.24 -10.22 5.00
N LEU A 127 -9.62 -9.08 5.37
CA LEU A 127 -9.67 -8.58 6.75
C LEU A 127 -11.10 -8.33 7.25
N ARG A 128 -12.03 -7.93 6.36
CA ARG A 128 -13.41 -7.53 6.72
C ARG A 128 -13.48 -6.49 7.84
N LEU A 129 -12.44 -5.66 7.94
CA LEU A 129 -12.37 -4.55 8.89
C LEU A 129 -12.83 -3.25 8.24
N SER A 130 -13.52 -2.43 9.03
CA SER A 130 -13.69 -1.02 8.72
C SER A 130 -12.33 -0.32 8.69
N GLU A 131 -12.29 0.88 8.11
CA GLU A 131 -11.09 1.70 8.08
C GLU A 131 -10.56 2.00 9.50
N GLN A 132 -11.45 2.43 10.41
CA GLN A 132 -11.09 2.69 11.80
C GLN A 132 -10.54 1.46 12.52
N GLN A 133 -11.14 0.28 12.30
CA GLN A 133 -10.65 -0.97 12.89
C GLN A 133 -9.28 -1.36 12.35
N LEU A 134 -9.03 -1.19 11.04
CA LEU A 134 -7.74 -1.47 10.42
C LEU A 134 -6.64 -0.53 10.95
N LEU A 135 -6.96 0.75 11.11
CA LEU A 135 -6.06 1.74 11.69
C LEU A 135 -5.77 1.43 13.17
N ALA A 136 -6.75 0.92 13.91
CA ALA A 136 -6.62 0.55 15.32
C ALA A 136 -5.89 -0.79 15.56
N LEU A 137 -5.56 -1.56 14.52
CA LEU A 137 -4.84 -2.82 14.70
C LEU A 137 -3.48 -2.58 15.40
N PRO A 138 -3.06 -3.45 16.34
CA PRO A 138 -1.69 -3.42 16.82
C PRO A 138 -0.70 -3.57 15.66
N ARG A 139 0.41 -2.80 15.68
CA ARG A 139 1.44 -2.83 14.63
C ARG A 139 1.83 -4.25 14.23
N ALA A 140 2.13 -5.07 15.25
CA ALA A 140 2.57 -6.44 15.07
C ALA A 140 1.51 -7.30 14.36
N ALA A 141 0.22 -7.09 14.65
CA ALA A 141 -0.87 -7.82 14.00
C ALA A 141 -1.05 -7.39 12.54
N PHE A 142 -0.98 -6.09 12.26
CA PHE A 142 -1.01 -5.56 10.90
C PHE A 142 0.16 -6.09 10.07
N GLU A 143 1.37 -5.98 10.60
CA GLU A 143 2.58 -6.46 9.94
C GLU A 143 2.55 -7.97 9.71
N ALA A 144 2.20 -8.77 10.73
CA ALA A 144 2.10 -10.22 10.59
C ALA A 144 1.09 -10.63 9.52
N GLY A 145 -0.11 -10.02 9.52
CA GLY A 145 -1.14 -10.30 8.52
C GLY A 145 -0.69 -9.92 7.10
N LEU A 146 -0.04 -8.77 6.95
CA LEU A 146 0.48 -8.32 5.66
C LEU A 146 1.62 -9.20 5.15
N ARG A 147 2.55 -9.60 6.03
CA ARG A 147 3.63 -10.55 5.70
C ARG A 147 3.05 -11.89 5.26
N ALA A 148 2.07 -12.43 5.98
CA ALA A 148 1.41 -13.67 5.61
C ALA A 148 0.76 -13.58 4.22
N ALA A 149 0.15 -12.45 3.88
CA ALA A 149 -0.43 -12.25 2.56
C ALA A 149 0.61 -12.17 1.43
N LEU A 150 1.72 -11.46 1.66
CA LEU A 150 2.75 -11.23 0.65
C LEU A 150 3.71 -12.41 0.44
N PHE A 151 3.92 -13.23 1.47
CA PHE A 151 4.94 -14.29 1.47
C PHE A 151 4.39 -15.69 1.79
N GLY A 152 3.13 -15.81 2.20
CA GLY A 152 2.48 -17.10 2.43
C GLY A 152 1.82 -17.65 1.16
N ASP A 153 1.58 -18.96 1.14
CA ASP A 153 0.94 -19.69 0.04
C ASP A 153 -0.54 -19.30 -0.12
N GLY A 154 -0.82 -18.11 -0.66
CA GLY A 154 -2.11 -17.74 -1.26
C GLY A 154 -3.37 -17.74 -0.38
N ALA A 155 -3.30 -18.05 0.92
CA ALA A 155 -4.45 -18.06 1.81
C ALA A 155 -4.36 -16.91 2.81
N GLY A 156 -5.13 -15.85 2.55
CA GLY A 156 -5.33 -14.77 3.51
C GLY A 156 -5.96 -15.30 4.79
N THR A 157 -5.16 -15.53 5.82
CA THR A 157 -5.65 -15.60 7.20
C THR A 157 -5.60 -14.19 7.76
N ALA A 158 -6.78 -13.62 7.99
CA ALA A 158 -6.89 -12.38 8.75
C ALA A 158 -6.26 -12.59 10.13
N PRO A 159 -5.58 -11.59 10.72
CA PRO A 159 -5.20 -11.66 12.12
C PRO A 159 -6.48 -11.89 12.94
N ALA A 160 -6.44 -12.85 13.87
CA ALA A 160 -7.55 -13.07 14.79
C ALA A 160 -7.68 -11.83 15.67
N VAL A 161 -8.66 -10.99 15.36
CA VAL A 161 -9.06 -9.85 16.19
C VAL A 161 -10.46 -10.19 16.65
N GLU A 162 -10.64 -10.39 17.95
CA GLU A 162 -11.95 -10.62 18.54
C GLU A 162 -12.88 -9.46 18.18
N SER A 163 -14.03 -9.79 17.59
CA SER A 163 -15.01 -8.85 17.07
C SER A 163 -15.62 -8.01 18.20
N PRO A 164 -15.56 -6.66 18.15
CA PRO A 164 -16.56 -5.86 18.83
C PRO A 164 -17.88 -5.92 18.04
N SER A 165 -18.98 -6.02 18.78
CA SER A 165 -20.36 -6.08 18.30
C SER A 165 -20.65 -5.04 17.20
N VAL A 166 -21.23 -5.53 16.10
CA VAL A 166 -21.61 -4.75 14.90
C VAL A 166 -22.83 -3.89 15.21
N ALA A 167 -22.72 -2.57 14.98
CA ALA A 167 -23.86 -1.72 14.64
C ALA A 167 -23.89 -1.55 13.11
N ASP A 168 -25.03 -1.91 12.51
CA ASP A 168 -25.29 -1.96 11.07
C ASP A 168 -25.04 -0.60 10.38
N GLY A 169 -24.06 -0.57 9.48
CA GLY A 169 -23.86 0.50 8.51
C GLY A 169 -24.08 -0.04 7.10
N ARG A 170 -25.33 -0.11 6.66
CA ARG A 170 -25.67 -0.48 5.27
C ARG A 170 -25.17 0.60 4.32
N CYS A 171 -24.34 0.23 3.34
CA CYS A 171 -24.11 1.05 2.16
C CYS A 171 -25.20 0.71 1.13
N GLY A 172 -26.25 1.52 1.13
CA GLY A 172 -27.29 1.53 0.10
C GLY A 172 -27.57 2.98 -0.26
N GLY A 173 -27.46 3.31 -1.55
CA GLY A 173 -27.75 4.64 -2.07
C GLY A 173 -27.94 4.54 -3.57
N GLU A 174 -29.20 4.48 -3.97
CA GLU A 174 -29.69 4.45 -5.34
C GLU A 174 -29.19 5.65 -6.15
N ALA A 175 -28.72 5.39 -7.37
CA ALA A 175 -28.51 6.44 -8.36
C ALA A 175 -29.88 6.88 -8.88
N SER A 176 -30.27 8.13 -8.57
CA SER A 176 -31.37 8.80 -9.26
C SER A 176 -30.91 9.25 -10.65
N ALA A 177 -31.64 8.81 -11.67
CA ALA A 177 -31.88 9.51 -12.93
C ALA A 177 -33.23 9.05 -13.50
#